data_AF-A0A968BWE9-F1
#
_entry.id   AF-A0A968BWE9-F1
#
_cell.length_a   1.000
_cell.length_b   1.000
_cell.length_c   1.000
_cell.angle_alpha   90.00
_cell.angle_beta   90.00
_cell.angle_gamma   90.00
#
_symmetry.space_group_name_H-M   'P 1'
#
loop_
_entity.id
_entity.type
_entity.pdbx_description
1 polymer ?
#
loop_
_entity_poly.entity_id
_entity_poly.type
_entity_poly.pdbx_seq_one_letter_code
_entity_poly.pdbx_strand_id
1 'polypeptide(L)'
;MEFSNTMRAHRERYGTTPAYREAARDMLRMVAPFAPHIAEELWMSLGEAYSVHQQPWPVCDAALTVEETIVLVIQVNGKVRD
;
A
#
# COMPACT_ATOMS: atom_id res chain seq x y z
N MET A 1 0.20 -5.28 7.44
CA MET A 1 1.04 -4.55 8.42
C MET A 1 2.27 -3.92 7.77
N GLU A 2 3.02 -4.63 6.93
CA GLU A 2 4.19 -4.08 6.24
C GLU A 2 3.89 -2.84 5.39
N PHE A 3 2.83 -2.87 4.57
CA PHE A 3 2.41 -1.72 3.76
C PHE A 3 2.16 -0.45 4.61
N SER A 4 1.51 -0.60 5.76
CA SER A 4 1.28 0.51 6.71
C SER A 4 2.59 1.06 7.28
N ASN A 5 3.58 0.20 7.53
CA ASN A 5 4.89 0.63 8.03
C ASN A 5 5.64 1.43 6.95
N THR A 6 5.61 0.97 5.70
CA THR A 6 6.20 1.67 4.55
C THR A 6 5.55 3.02 4.31
N MET A 7 4.22 3.10 4.37
CA MET A 7 3.49 4.37 4.27
C MET A 7 3.88 5.36 5.37
N ARG A 8 4.05 4.88 6.61
CA ARG A 8 4.47 5.72 7.74
C ARG A 8 5.87 6.30 7.48
N ALA A 9 6.83 5.46 7.11
CA ALA A 9 8.20 5.90 6.79
C ALA A 9 8.22 6.89 5.61
N HIS A 10 7.42 6.63 4.57
CA HIS A 10 7.27 7.56 3.46
C HIS A 10 6.73 8.93 3.93
N ARG A 11 5.69 8.96 4.76
CA ARG A 11 5.11 10.21 5.27
C ARG A 11 6.09 10.98 6.16
N GLU A 12 6.85 10.29 7.00
CA GLU A 12 7.88 10.93 7.84
C GLU A 12 8.97 11.60 6.99
N ARG A 13 9.34 10.98 5.87
CA ARG A 13 10.41 11.47 4.99
C ARG A 13 9.95 12.52 3.98
N TYR A 14 8.76 12.37 3.41
CA TYR A 14 8.29 13.15 2.27
C TYR A 14 6.96 13.88 2.50
N GLY A 15 6.33 13.70 3.67
CA GLY A 15 5.02 14.27 3.99
C GLY A 15 3.88 13.64 3.18
N THR A 16 2.79 14.38 3.06
CA THR A 16 1.57 13.95 2.35
C THR A 16 1.67 14.25 0.85
N THR A 17 2.33 13.38 0.11
CA THR A 17 2.45 13.47 -1.36
C THR A 17 1.20 12.93 -2.08
N PRO A 18 1.04 13.16 -3.39
CA PRO A 18 -0.01 12.52 -4.18
C PRO A 18 0.03 10.98 -4.09
N ALA A 19 1.22 10.39 -4.18
CA ALA A 19 1.41 8.95 -4.03
C ALA A 19 0.98 8.44 -2.64
N TYR A 20 1.23 9.21 -1.58
CA TYR A 20 0.76 8.86 -0.24
C TYR A 20 -0.78 8.87 -0.16
N ARG A 21 -1.44 9.85 -0.79
CA ARG A 21 -2.91 9.93 -0.83
C ARG A 21 -3.52 8.76 -1.58
N GLU A 22 -2.93 8.39 -2.72
CA GLU A 22 -3.32 7.20 -3.48
C GLU A 22 -3.17 5.92 -2.64
N ALA A 23 -2.00 5.72 -2.04
CA ALA A 23 -1.76 4.59 -1.13
C ALA A 23 -2.74 4.55 0.04
N ALA A 24 -3.12 5.72 0.61
CA ALA A 24 -4.11 5.80 1.67
C ALA A 24 -5.51 5.37 1.22
N ARG A 25 -5.94 5.78 0.01
CA ARG A 25 -7.23 5.35 -0.56
C ARG A 25 -7.26 3.84 -0.75
N ASP A 26 -6.21 3.26 -1.33
CA ASP A 26 -6.16 1.82 -1.57
C ASP A 26 -6.04 1.02 -0.27
N MET A 27 -5.28 1.51 0.71
CA MET A 27 -5.23 0.94 2.05
C MET A 27 -6.63 0.88 2.68
N LEU A 28 -7.41 1.95 2.59
CA LEU A 28 -8.76 1.99 3.16
C LEU A 28 -9.71 1.01 2.46
N ARG A 29 -9.63 0.89 1.12
CA ARG A 29 -10.40 -0.13 0.38
C ARG A 29 -10.01 -1.55 0.79
N MET A 30 -8.73 -1.82 1.02
CA MET A 30 -8.25 -3.13 1.47
C MET A 30 -8.63 -3.46 2.92
N VAL A 31 -8.70 -2.44 3.79
CA VAL A 31 -9.04 -2.59 5.21
C VAL A 31 -10.56 -2.60 5.45
N ALA A 32 -11.35 -2.02 4.54
CA ALA A 32 -12.80 -1.90 4.67
C ALA A 32 -13.53 -3.22 5.01
N PRO A 33 -13.20 -4.39 4.43
CA PRO A 33 -13.84 -5.66 4.81
C PRO A 33 -13.56 -6.10 6.26
N PHE A 34 -12.46 -5.63 6.86
CA PHE A 34 -12.03 -6.03 8.21
C PHE A 34 -12.41 -5.01 9.28
N ALA A 35 -12.32 -3.71 8.96
CA ALA A 35 -12.62 -2.61 9.88
C ALA A 35 -13.55 -1.58 9.21
N PRO A 36 -14.81 -1.96 8.92
CA PRO A 36 -15.68 -1.20 8.02
C PRO A 36 -16.01 0.22 8.51
N HIS A 37 -16.21 0.39 9.82
CA HIS A 37 -16.55 1.68 10.41
C HIS A 37 -15.38 2.65 10.38
N ILE A 38 -14.19 2.19 10.78
CA ILE A 38 -12.97 3.02 10.77
C ILE A 38 -12.58 3.36 9.33
N ALA A 39 -12.69 2.40 8.41
CA ALA A 39 -12.41 2.64 7.01
C ALA A 39 -13.33 3.73 6.42
N GLU A 40 -14.62 3.72 6.76
CA GLU A 40 -15.59 4.72 6.33
C GLU A 40 -15.26 6.13 6.86
N GLU A 41 -15.01 6.27 8.16
CA GLU A 41 -14.69 7.58 8.74
C GLU A 41 -13.40 8.18 8.16
N LEU A 42 -12.38 7.33 7.97
CA LEU A 42 -11.12 7.77 7.37
C LEU A 42 -11.27 8.11 5.88
N TRP A 43 -12.13 7.39 5.16
CA TRP A 43 -12.44 7.65 3.75
C TRP A 43 -13.09 9.03 3.58
N MET A 44 -14.09 9.34 4.41
CA MET A 44 -14.69 10.67 4.47
C MET A 44 -13.66 11.75 4.88
N SER A 45 -12.78 11.45 5.83
CA SER A 45 -11.74 12.37 6.29
C SER A 45 -10.71 12.70 5.20
N LEU A 46 -10.50 11.80 4.22
CA LEU A 46 -9.69 12.07 3.03
C LEU A 46 -10.39 12.98 2.01
N GLY A 47 -11.67 13.28 2.20
CA GLY A 47 -12.49 14.08 1.29
C GLY A 47 -13.06 13.27 0.12
N GLU A 48 -13.08 11.94 0.22
CA GLU A 48 -13.63 11.07 -0.81
C GLU A 48 -15.17 11.03 -0.76
N ALA A 49 -15.78 10.69 -1.90
CA ALA A 49 -17.22 10.51 -1.97
C ALA A 49 -17.66 9.27 -1.17
N TYR A 50 -18.74 9.39 -0.40
CA TYR A 50 -19.36 8.25 0.27
C TYR A 50 -19.77 7.19 -0.76
N SER A 51 -19.49 5.90 -0.59
CA SER A 51 -18.84 5.20 0.54
C SER A 51 -17.62 4.40 0.07
N VAL A 52 -16.67 4.12 0.97
CA VAL A 52 -15.55 3.19 0.69
C VAL A 52 -16.05 1.80 0.30
N HIS A 53 -17.19 1.36 0.85
CA HIS A 53 -17.81 0.06 0.58
C HIS A 53 -18.47 -0.04 -0.80
N GLN A 54 -18.64 1.09 -1.49
CA GLN A 54 -19.17 1.16 -2.85
C GLN A 54 -18.06 1.27 -3.90
N GLN A 55 -16.80 1.37 -3.47
CA GLN A 55 -15.68 1.49 -4.38
C GLN A 55 -15.26 0.13 -4.94
N PRO A 56 -14.75 0.07 -6.18
CA PRO A 56 -14.13 -1.13 -6.69
C PRO A 56 -12.89 -1.50 -5.87
N TRP A 57 -12.58 -2.80 -5.82
CA TRP A 57 -11.34 -3.27 -5.23
C TRP A 57 -10.12 -2.70 -5.99
N PRO A 58 -9.03 -2.32 -5.31
CA PRO A 58 -7.83 -1.81 -5.97
C PRO A 58 -7.29 -2.80 -7.01
N VAL A 59 -6.91 -2.29 -8.18
CA VAL A 59 -6.27 -3.07 -9.23
C VAL A 59 -4.80 -2.71 -9.26
N CYS A 60 -3.95 -3.75 -9.23
CA CYS A 60 -2.50 -3.56 -9.30
C CYS A 60 -2.08 -3.16 -10.72
N ASP A 61 -1.36 -2.05 -10.84
CA ASP A 61 -0.64 -1.69 -12.06
C ASP A 61 0.70 -2.43 -12.12
N ALA A 62 0.81 -3.37 -13.06
CA ALA A 62 2.02 -4.17 -13.24
C ALA A 62 3.26 -3.30 -13.55
N ALA A 63 3.09 -2.11 -14.16
CA ALA A 63 4.20 -1.21 -14.43
C ALA A 63 4.86 -0.69 -13.14
N LEU A 64 4.10 -0.56 -12.05
CA LEU A 64 4.61 -0.12 -10.74
C LEU A 64 5.31 -1.25 -9.96
N THR A 65 5.22 -2.50 -10.44
CA THR A 65 5.86 -3.67 -9.81
C THR A 65 7.23 -4.01 -10.41
N VAL A 66 7.65 -3.28 -11.45
CA VAL A 66 8.95 -3.52 -12.10
C VAL A 66 10.07 -3.00 -11.20
N GLU A 67 10.94 -3.91 -10.77
CA GLU A 67 12.18 -3.57 -10.07
C GLU A 67 13.34 -3.41 -11.08
N GLU A 68 14.17 -2.38 -10.89
CA GLU A 68 15.38 -2.17 -11.73
C GLU A 68 16.47 -3.19 -11.41
N THR A 69 16.50 -3.67 -10.17
CA THR A 69 17.47 -4.63 -9.67
C THR A 69 16.74 -5.75 -8.97
N ILE A 70 17.26 -6.97 -9.10
CA ILE A 70 16.72 -8.15 -8.42
C ILE A 70 17.75 -8.69 -7.44
N VAL A 71 17.28 -9.23 -6.32
CA VAL A 71 18.14 -9.95 -5.37
C VAL A 71 18.43 -11.34 -5.92
N LEU A 72 19.62 -11.53 -6.50
CA LEU A 72 20.06 -12.84 -6.96
C LEU A 72 20.70 -13.61 -5.79
N VAL A 73 20.01 -14.65 -5.31
CA VAL A 73 20.54 -15.53 -4.27
C VAL A 73 21.56 -16.50 -4.87
N ILE A 74 22.82 -16.41 -4.45
CA ILE A 74 23.89 -17.32 -4.87
C ILE A 74 23.96 -18.52 -3.91
N GLN A 75 24.03 -19.72 -4.46
CA GLN A 75 24.18 -20.95 -3.68
C GLN A 75 25.37 -21.78 -4.17
N VAL A 76 26.14 -22.34 -3.23
CA VAL A 76 27.22 -23.30 -3.51
C VAL A 76 26.95 -24.56 -2.71
N ASN A 77 26.78 -25.70 -3.41
CA ASN A 77 26.42 -26.99 -2.82
C ASN A 77 25.19 -26.90 -1.89
N GLY A 78 24.16 -26.17 -2.32
CA GLY A 78 22.91 -26.00 -1.58
C GLY A 78 22.98 -25.10 -0.34
N LYS A 79 24.12 -24.43 -0.09
CA LYS A 79 24.24 -23.42 0.96
C LYS A 79 24.30 -22.03 0.33
N VAL A 80 23.47 -21.11 0.84
CA VAL A 80 23.52 -19.69 0.47
C VAL A 80 24.92 -19.16 0.77
N ARG A 81 25.47 -18.43 -0.19
CA ARG A 81 26.73 -17.70 -0.08
C ARG A 81 26.44 -16.25 -0.45
N ASP A 82 27.02 -15.34 0.33
CA ASP A 82 26.95 -13.89 0.07
C ASP A 82 27.56 -13.55 -1.29
#